data_AF-A0A2P6GIX7-F1
#
_entry.id   AF-A0A2P6GIX7-F1
#
_cell.length_a   1.000
_cell.length_b   1.000
_cell.length_c   1.000
_cell.angle_alpha   90.00
_cell.angle_beta   90.00
_cell.angle_gamma   90.00
#
_symmetry.space_group_name_H-M   'P 1'
#
loop_
_entity.id
_entity.type
_entity.pdbx_description
1 polymer ?
#
loop_
_entity_poly.entity_id
_entity_poly.type
_entity_poly.pdbx_seq_one_letter_code
_entity_poly.pdbx_strand_id
1 'polypeptide(L)'
;MAKKNKITQPVLPLRDIVVFPNMIVRLFVGRDKSVRALEEVMKDNKEILLASQIDATQDEPTEESINKVGVTANVLQILKLPDGAVKILVEGKNRVKIEKFIPNKDFFEAEATILNDTINKLEEIEALRRSVIDEFDRYSKLNK
;
A
#
# COMPACT_ATOMS: atom_id res chain seq x y z
N MET A 1 12.50 18.66 17.10
CA MET A 1 11.17 18.11 17.46
C MET A 1 10.66 17.25 16.31
N ALA A 2 10.91 15.93 16.33
CA ALA A 2 10.48 15.02 15.27
C ALA A 2 9.82 13.79 15.91
N LYS A 3 8.53 13.89 16.24
CA LYS A 3 7.81 12.82 16.95
C LYS A 3 6.39 12.55 16.41
N LYS A 4 6.01 13.05 15.23
CA LYS A 4 4.61 13.01 14.73
C LYS A 4 4.33 12.15 13.48
N ASN A 5 5.30 11.43 12.94
CA ASN A 5 5.09 10.66 11.69
C ASN A 5 5.10 9.14 11.88
N LYS A 6 5.00 8.63 13.11
CA LYS A 6 4.95 7.17 13.35
C LYS A 6 3.51 6.71 13.49
N ILE A 7 3.20 5.58 12.87
CA ILE A 7 1.92 4.89 12.93
C ILE A 7 2.13 3.41 13.22
N THR A 8 1.13 2.77 13.80
CA THR A 8 1.04 1.32 13.91
C THR A 8 -0.21 0.89 13.18
N GLN A 9 -0.08 0.00 12.20
CA GLN A 9 -1.21 -0.41 11.37
C GLN A 9 -1.11 -1.88 10.98
N PRO A 10 -2.25 -2.58 10.77
CA PRO A 10 -2.28 -3.86 10.10
C PRO A 10 -1.70 -3.76 8.69
N VAL A 11 -0.95 -4.77 8.28
CA VAL A 11 -0.26 -4.84 6.99
C VAL A 11 -0.95 -5.88 6.09
N LEU A 12 -1.25 -5.46 4.86
CA LEU A 12 -1.75 -6.32 3.80
C LEU A 12 -0.66 -6.52 2.73
N PRO A 13 -0.02 -7.71 2.70
CA PRO A 13 0.94 -8.04 1.66
C PRO A 13 0.24 -8.19 0.29
N LEU A 14 0.72 -7.46 -0.71
CA LEU A 14 0.20 -7.49 -2.08
C LEU A 14 1.11 -8.33 -2.98
N ARG A 15 0.52 -9.15 -3.85
CA ARG A 15 1.27 -10.04 -4.75
C ARG A 15 1.56 -9.39 -6.09
N ASP A 16 0.48 -9.06 -6.81
CA ASP A 16 0.55 -8.73 -8.24
C ASP A 16 0.51 -7.23 -8.52
N ILE A 17 0.60 -6.40 -7.48
CA ILE A 17 0.41 -4.95 -7.60
C ILE A 17 1.17 -4.17 -6.54
N VAL A 18 1.66 -3.01 -6.96
CA VAL A 18 2.16 -1.94 -6.09
C VAL A 18 1.15 -0.79 -6.13
N VAL A 19 0.65 -0.39 -4.96
CA VAL A 19 -0.31 0.71 -4.84
C VAL A 19 0.45 1.99 -4.51
N PHE A 20 0.20 3.05 -5.29
CA PHE A 20 0.77 4.37 -5.06
C PHE A 20 -0.24 5.31 -4.39
N PRO A 21 0.23 6.43 -3.78
CA PRO A 21 -0.65 7.51 -3.35
C PRO A 21 -1.65 7.94 -4.43
N ASN A 22 -2.88 8.23 -4.03
CA ASN A 22 -4.01 8.64 -4.87
C ASN A 22 -4.55 7.57 -5.84
N MET A 23 -3.97 6.36 -5.86
CA MET A 23 -4.55 5.26 -6.62
C MET A 23 -5.77 4.70 -5.89
N ILE A 24 -6.87 4.54 -6.63
CA ILE A 24 -8.05 3.79 -6.20
C ILE A 24 -8.05 2.45 -6.91
N VAL A 25 -7.96 1.35 -6.16
CA VAL A 25 -7.85 0.01 -6.72
C VAL A 25 -8.75 -0.99 -5.99
N ARG A 26 -9.24 -1.97 -6.75
CA ARG A 26 -10.01 -3.11 -6.23
C ARG A 26 -9.07 -4.28 -5.99
N LEU A 27 -9.08 -4.81 -4.77
CA LEU A 27 -8.25 -5.95 -4.38
C LEU A 27 -9.12 -7.12 -3.95
N PHE A 28 -8.61 -8.33 -4.17
CA PHE A 28 -9.19 -9.58 -3.70
C PHE A 28 -8.30 -10.15 -2.60
N VAL A 29 -8.89 -10.45 -1.45
CA VAL A 29 -8.19 -10.90 -0.26
C VAL A 29 -8.78 -12.24 0.20
N GLY A 30 -7.98 -13.30 0.11
CA GLY A 30 -8.41 -14.66 0.45
C GLY A 30 -7.59 -15.36 1.54
N ARG A 31 -6.40 -14.83 1.90
CA ARG A 31 -5.58 -15.43 2.96
C ARG A 31 -6.17 -15.12 4.33
N ASP A 32 -6.29 -16.12 5.20
CA ASP A 32 -6.88 -15.99 6.53
C ASP A 32 -6.29 -14.84 7.35
N LYS A 33 -4.95 -14.71 7.39
CA LYS A 33 -4.27 -13.61 8.08
C LYS A 33 -4.66 -12.24 7.53
N SER A 34 -4.80 -12.13 6.21
CA SER A 34 -5.17 -10.89 5.54
C SER A 34 -6.64 -10.52 5.74
N VAL A 35 -7.53 -11.52 5.77
CA VAL A 35 -8.94 -11.29 6.11
C VAL A 35 -9.07 -10.81 7.55
N ARG A 36 -8.36 -11.42 8.51
CA ARG A 36 -8.34 -10.95 9.91
C ARG A 36 -7.78 -9.53 10.06
N ALA A 37 -6.73 -9.18 9.31
CA ALA A 37 -6.21 -7.81 9.27
C ALA A 37 -7.30 -6.81 8.87
N LEU A 38 -8.08 -7.13 7.82
CA LEU A 38 -9.18 -6.27 7.38
C LEU A 38 -10.29 -6.15 8.42
N GLU A 39 -10.60 -7.22 9.15
CA GLU A 39 -11.59 -7.18 10.23
C GLU A 39 -11.16 -6.27 11.38
N GLU A 40 -9.86 -6.19 11.68
CA GLU A 40 -9.34 -5.25 12.67
C GLU A 40 -9.41 -3.80 12.16
N VAL A 41 -9.01 -3.56 10.90
CA VAL A 41 -9.12 -2.24 10.25
C VAL A 41 -10.55 -1.72 10.22
N MET A 42 -11.55 -2.61 10.14
CA MET A 42 -12.96 -2.20 10.22
C MET A 42 -13.36 -1.65 11.59
N LYS A 43 -12.66 -2.01 12.66
CA LYS A 43 -12.92 -1.53 14.02
C LYS A 43 -12.22 -0.21 14.29
N ASP A 44 -11.04 0.01 13.70
CA ASP A 44 -10.19 1.17 13.98
C ASP A 44 -9.83 1.97 12.71
N ASN A 45 -10.35 3.20 12.63
CA ASN A 45 -10.05 4.27 11.66
C ASN A 45 -10.05 3.93 10.14
N LYS A 46 -10.34 2.68 9.74
CA LYS A 46 -10.40 2.19 8.35
C LYS A 46 -9.11 2.40 7.53
N GLU A 47 -7.97 2.55 8.20
CA GLU A 47 -6.66 2.66 7.55
C GLU A 47 -5.92 1.32 7.57
N ILE A 48 -5.25 0.98 6.48
CA ILE A 48 -4.44 -0.23 6.34
C ILE A 48 -3.10 0.11 5.69
N LEU A 49 -2.04 -0.63 6.02
CA LEU A 49 -0.75 -0.53 5.36
C LEU A 49 -0.67 -1.55 4.23
N LEU A 50 -0.50 -1.08 3.00
CA LEU A 50 -0.31 -1.93 1.83
C LEU A 50 1.18 -1.99 1.46
N ALA A 51 1.73 -3.19 1.32
CA ALA A 51 3.11 -3.38 0.89
C ALA A 51 3.22 -4.58 -0.05
N SER A 52 3.98 -4.46 -1.13
CA SER A 52 4.18 -5.57 -2.07
C SER A 52 5.12 -6.63 -1.50
N GLN A 53 4.90 -7.88 -1.86
CA GLN A 53 5.83 -8.97 -1.63
C GLN A 53 7.07 -8.78 -2.52
N ILE A 54 8.22 -9.25 -2.05
CA ILE A 54 9.48 -9.27 -2.82
C ILE A 54 9.38 -10.34 -3.92
N ASP A 55 8.90 -11.53 -3.54
CA ASP A 55 8.59 -12.62 -4.47
C ASP A 55 7.08 -12.82 -4.55
N ALA A 56 6.51 -12.51 -5.72
CA ALA A 56 5.08 -12.67 -5.97
C ALA A 56 4.65 -14.15 -6.04
N THR A 57 5.57 -15.10 -6.26
CA THR A 57 5.23 -16.53 -6.32
C THR A 57 5.04 -17.16 -4.95
N GLN A 58 5.42 -16.46 -3.87
CA GLN A 58 5.28 -16.95 -2.51
C GLN A 58 3.82 -16.93 -2.04
N ASP A 59 3.31 -18.09 -1.61
CA ASP A 59 1.95 -18.25 -1.10
C ASP A 59 1.75 -17.73 0.32
N GLU A 60 2.69 -18.00 1.22
CA GLU A 60 2.65 -17.51 2.60
C GLU A 60 3.79 -16.53 2.83
N PRO A 61 3.54 -15.21 2.84
CA PRO A 61 4.59 -14.22 3.03
C PRO A 61 5.16 -14.30 4.45
N THR A 62 6.43 -13.93 4.60
CA THR A 62 7.07 -13.67 5.90
C THR A 62 7.34 -12.17 6.03
N GLU A 63 7.72 -11.72 7.22
CA GLU A 63 8.07 -10.32 7.46
C GLU A 63 9.23 -9.85 6.55
N GLU A 64 10.19 -10.74 6.28
CA GLU A 64 11.35 -10.47 5.43
C GLU A 64 11.01 -10.49 3.94
N SER A 65 9.92 -11.16 3.54
CA SER A 65 9.49 -11.22 2.15
C SER A 65 8.54 -10.10 1.75
N ILE A 66 8.29 -9.13 2.64
CA ILE A 66 7.50 -7.92 2.39
C ILE A 66 8.44 -6.73 2.16
N ASN A 67 8.17 -5.93 1.13
CA ASN A 67 8.92 -4.71 0.87
C ASN A 67 8.75 -3.72 2.03
N LYS A 68 9.87 -3.12 2.47
CA LYS A 68 9.88 -2.18 3.60
C LYS A 68 9.25 -0.82 3.30
N VAL A 69 8.98 -0.52 2.03
CA VAL A 69 8.27 0.70 1.63
C VAL A 69 6.93 0.30 1.08
N GLY A 70 5.88 0.92 1.62
CA GLY A 70 4.50 0.69 1.23
C GLY A 70 3.72 2.01 1.20
N VAL A 71 2.40 1.89 1.25
CA VAL A 71 1.49 3.01 1.31
C VAL A 71 0.45 2.78 2.41
N THR A 72 0.10 3.80 3.17
CA THR A 72 -1.16 3.76 3.94
C THR A 72 -2.32 3.88 2.97
N ALA A 73 -3.43 3.23 3.25
CA ALA A 73 -4.61 3.28 2.41
C ALA A 73 -5.89 3.30 3.24
N ASN A 74 -6.87 4.05 2.75
CA ASN A 74 -8.22 4.01 3.29
C ASN A 74 -9.00 2.87 2.66
N VAL A 75 -9.69 2.08 3.47
CA VAL A 75 -10.62 1.08 2.97
C VAL A 75 -11.97 1.74 2.71
N LEU A 76 -12.28 1.94 1.43
CA LEU A 76 -13.49 2.63 0.96
C LEU A 76 -14.72 1.71 0.97
N GLN A 77 -14.53 0.45 0.54
CA GLN A 77 -15.60 -0.53 0.46
C GLN A 77 -15.09 -1.92 0.79
N ILE A 78 -15.95 -2.74 1.40
CA ILE A 78 -15.69 -4.13 1.74
C ILE A 78 -16.92 -4.94 1.34
N LEU A 79 -16.68 -6.04 0.63
CA LEU A 79 -17.69 -7.03 0.26
C LEU A 79 -17.19 -8.41 0.66
N LYS A 80 -17.82 -9.00 1.67
CA LYS A 80 -17.58 -10.40 2.06
C LYS A 80 -18.28 -11.32 1.06
N LEU A 81 -17.56 -12.31 0.56
CA LEU A 81 -18.06 -13.31 -0.38
C LEU A 81 -18.50 -14.58 0.36
N PRO A 82 -19.38 -15.42 -0.23
CA PRO A 82 -19.89 -16.63 0.42
C PRO A 82 -18.81 -17.67 0.76
N ASP A 83 -17.67 -17.64 0.07
CA ASP A 83 -16.51 -18.51 0.28
C ASP A 83 -15.58 -18.02 1.40
N GLY A 84 -15.90 -16.89 2.05
CA GLY A 84 -15.09 -16.29 3.10
C GLY A 84 -14.04 -15.29 2.60
N ALA A 85 -13.80 -15.20 1.29
CA ALA A 85 -12.92 -14.20 0.73
C ALA A 85 -13.55 -12.79 0.81
N VAL A 86 -12.71 -11.76 0.74
CA VAL A 86 -13.12 -10.37 0.85
C VAL A 86 -12.64 -9.58 -0.36
N LYS A 87 -13.58 -8.92 -1.03
CA LYS A 87 -13.27 -7.93 -2.07
C LYS A 87 -13.29 -6.54 -1.46
N ILE A 88 -12.21 -5.79 -1.65
CA ILE A 88 -12.08 -4.44 -1.09
C ILE A 88 -11.83 -3.40 -2.19
N LEU A 89 -12.26 -2.17 -1.93
CA LEU A 89 -11.86 -0.97 -2.67
C LEU A 89 -11.03 -0.11 -1.73
N VAL A 90 -9.83 0.26 -2.15
CA VAL A 90 -8.90 1.05 -1.33
C VAL A 90 -8.41 2.28 -2.07
N GLU A 91 -8.10 3.34 -1.33
CA GLU A 91 -7.44 4.57 -1.81
C GLU A 91 -6.09 4.70 -1.11
N GLY A 92 -5.00 4.68 -1.87
CA GLY A 92 -3.65 4.95 -1.35
C GLY A 92 -3.50 6.40 -0.88
N LYS A 93 -2.87 6.63 0.27
CA LYS A 93 -2.72 7.94 0.91
C LYS A 93 -1.26 8.39 0.92
N ASN A 94 -0.45 7.90 1.86
CA ASN A 94 0.92 8.38 2.05
C ASN A 94 1.91 7.24 1.90
N ARG A 95 3.07 7.51 1.31
CA ARG A 95 4.19 6.57 1.35
C ARG A 95 4.64 6.38 2.79
N VAL A 96 4.96 5.15 3.15
CA VAL A 96 5.46 4.81 4.49
C VAL A 96 6.66 3.88 4.39
N LYS A 97 7.54 3.97 5.38
CA LYS A 97 8.62 3.01 5.60
C LYS A 97 8.29 2.18 6.84
N ILE A 98 8.16 0.87 6.65
CA ILE A 98 8.06 -0.11 7.74
C ILE A 98 9.40 -0.14 8.47
N GLU A 99 9.37 0.15 9.77
CA GLU A 99 10.56 0.12 10.63
C GLU A 99 10.74 -1.26 11.26
N LYS A 100 9.64 -1.86 11.74
CA LYS A 100 9.61 -3.21 12.31
C LYS A 100 8.18 -3.75 12.32
N PHE A 101 8.07 -5.08 12.29
CA PHE A 101 6.82 -5.77 12.58
C PHE A 101 6.66 -5.96 14.09
N ILE A 102 5.41 -5.95 14.55
CA ILE A 102 5.02 -6.20 15.92
C ILE A 102 4.53 -7.64 16.00
N PRO A 103 4.96 -8.43 17.02
CA PRO A 103 4.50 -9.79 17.18
C PRO A 103 2.98 -9.87 17.31
N ASN A 104 2.34 -10.46 16.29
CA ASN A 104 0.91 -10.67 16.24
C ASN A 104 0.63 -12.00 15.51
N LYS A 105 -0.16 -12.89 16.15
CA LYS A 105 -0.43 -14.23 15.61
C LYS A 105 -1.51 -14.22 14.54
N ASP A 106 -2.40 -13.23 14.60
CA ASP A 106 -3.60 -13.21 13.79
C ASP A 106 -3.35 -12.58 12.42
N PHE A 107 -2.53 -11.55 12.34
CA PHE A 107 -2.20 -10.82 11.13
C PHE A 107 -0.83 -10.12 11.23
N PHE A 108 -0.31 -9.62 10.11
CA PHE A 108 0.88 -8.77 10.12
C PHE A 108 0.54 -7.40 10.65
N GLU A 109 1.31 -6.90 11.60
CA GLU A 109 1.18 -5.58 12.17
C GLU A 109 2.55 -4.91 12.22
N ALA A 110 2.64 -3.62 11.90
CA ALA A 110 3.93 -2.96 11.81
C ALA A 110 3.91 -1.53 12.34
N GLU A 111 5.02 -1.13 12.96
CA GLU A 111 5.34 0.28 13.16
C GLU A 111 5.97 0.83 11.87
N ALA A 112 5.41 1.93 11.36
CA ALA A 112 5.88 2.58 10.15
C ALA A 112 6.03 4.09 10.32
N THR A 113 6.95 4.68 9.54
CA THR A 113 7.16 6.12 9.47
C THR A 113 6.60 6.65 8.16
N ILE A 114 5.75 7.69 8.22
CA ILE A 114 5.25 8.40 7.04
C ILE A 114 6.39 9.15 6.36
N LEU A 115 6.58 8.86 5.06
CA LEU A 115 7.56 9.48 4.20
C LEU A 115 6.95 10.71 3.53
N ASN A 116 7.44 11.89 3.91
CA ASN A 116 7.05 13.14 3.27
C ASN A 116 7.91 13.39 2.03
N ASP A 117 7.28 13.93 0.98
CA ASP A 117 8.00 14.36 -0.21
C ASP A 117 8.90 15.56 0.12
N THR A 118 10.11 15.55 -0.41
CA THR A 118 11.03 16.69 -0.32
C THR A 118 11.01 17.41 -1.67
N ILE A 119 10.40 18.59 -1.71
CA ILE A 119 10.38 19.44 -2.90
C ILE A 119 11.62 20.32 -2.86
N ASN A 120 12.67 19.89 -3.57
CA ASN A 120 13.85 20.70 -3.82
C ASN A 120 13.84 21.14 -5.29
N LYS A 121 14.13 22.42 -5.56
CA LYS A 121 14.28 22.99 -6.90
C LYS A 121 13.04 22.83 -7.80
N LEU A 122 12.01 23.62 -7.50
CA LEU A 122 10.72 23.56 -8.17
C LEU A 122 10.81 23.68 -9.70
N GLU A 123 11.68 24.54 -10.23
CA GLU A 123 11.87 24.71 -11.67
C GLU A 123 12.36 23.43 -12.37
N GLU A 124 13.31 22.71 -11.76
CA GLU A 124 13.80 21.43 -12.29
C GLU A 124 12.69 20.36 -12.28
N ILE A 125 11.89 20.32 -11.20
CA ILE A 125 10.74 19.41 -11.07
C ILE A 125 9.70 19.71 -12.16
N GLU A 126 9.38 20.97 -12.41
CA GLU A 126 8.42 21.36 -13.44
C GLU A 126 8.91 21.02 -14.85
N ALA A 127 10.20 21.24 -15.14
CA ALA A 127 10.81 20.85 -16.40
C ALA A 127 10.74 19.34 -16.60
N LEU A 128 11.11 18.55 -15.58
CA LEU A 128 11.04 17.08 -15.64
C LEU A 128 9.60 16.58 -15.83
N ARG A 129 8.62 17.22 -15.15
CA ARG A 129 7.20 16.89 -15.30
C ARG A 129 6.74 17.04 -16.75
N ARG A 130 7.11 18.13 -17.42
CA ARG A 130 6.78 18.35 -18.84
C ARG A 130 7.39 17.25 -19.72
N SER A 131 8.67 16.95 -19.52
CA SER A 131 9.37 15.89 -20.27
C SER A 131 8.72 14.51 -20.11
N VAL A 132 8.30 14.14 -18.89
CA VAL A 132 7.61 12.86 -18.63
C VAL A 132 6.25 12.81 -19.32
N ILE A 133 5.48 13.89 -19.28
CA ILE A 133 4.17 13.96 -19.96
C ILE A 133 4.33 13.84 -21.48
N ASP A 134 5.29 14.56 -22.06
CA ASP A 134 5.53 14.53 -23.50
C ASP A 134 5.99 13.15 -23.98
N GLU A 135 6.85 12.46 -23.21
CA GLU A 135 7.28 11.10 -23.52
C GLU A 135 6.12 10.09 -23.38
N PHE A 136 5.28 10.25 -22.36
CA PHE A 136 4.11 9.40 -22.20
C PHE A 136 3.10 9.58 -23.34
N ASP A 137 2.86 10.81 -23.80
CA ASP A 137 2.01 11.08 -24.97
C ASP A 137 2.58 10.42 -26.24
N ARG A 138 3.89 10.52 -26.48
CA ARG A 138 4.55 9.79 -27.58
C ARG A 138 4.35 8.29 -27.47
N TYR A 139 4.61 7.70 -26.31
CA TYR A 139 4.43 6.28 -26.06
C TYR A 139 2.99 5.82 -26.33
N SER A 140 1.99 6.58 -25.87
CA SER A 140 0.58 6.25 -26.06
C SER A 140 0.14 6.15 -27.52
N LYS A 141 0.85 6.85 -28.43
CA LYS A 141 0.56 6.87 -29.87
C LYS A 141 1.21 5.71 -30.64
N LEU A 142 2.24 5.06 -30.07
CA LEU A 142 2.94 3.94 -30.69
C LEU A 142 2.17 2.62 -30.57
N ASN A 143 1.31 2.48 -29.57
CA ASN A 143 0.46 1.31 -29.36
C ASN A 143 -0.98 1.63 -29.76
N LYS A 144 -1.30 1.48 -31.05
CA LYS A 144 -2.66 1.36 -31.57
C LYS A 144 -2.93 -0.07 -32.05
#